data_AF-A0A1Y3SZY1-F1
#
_entry.id   AF-A0A1Y3SZY1-F1
#
_cell.length_a   1.000
_cell.length_b   1.000
_cell.length_c   1.000
_cell.angle_alpha   90.00
_cell.angle_beta   90.00
_cell.angle_gamma   90.00
#
_symmetry.space_group_name_H-M   'P 1'
#
loop_
_entity.id
_entity.type
_entity.pdbx_description
1 polymer ?
#
loop_
_entity_poly.entity_id
_entity_poly.type
_entity_poly.pdbx_seq_one_letter_code
_entity_poly.pdbx_strand_id
1 'polypeptide(L)'
;MYVPELYPPIMILFLWIYTFMLKRKNNLQKNYFLFQAFLVLLISIALCISFILSQGYLSSPYWNIFYIMTLPFSPLILSSTTFANYSVVFISPIIILLAHLIFIYAMTKPQIQARRITIWSLVMIITTTTSLYIYQNSPSQKFKGGHDFDYMNGYSSTDLSHFYPYTENSQLVELQEPSTFTIENEKDMPILDGAEACYPVYSAIAKAVYKDIGQIEKAYSETEDYNYYNTNGKIVTFTNTSVGYTRLINGEVDMFFGAKPSKSQLDEAREAGVEFEYTPIGQEAFVFFVNEDNPVSHLSTQQIKDIYHGDITNWQEVGGQNKDILAFQRPERSGSQSMMTHFMGDVSLKKPLQYEYVSAMTGIITDTAQYNGEKDAIGYTFKYFLEGLHQEQNVKILSVDGVEPTTENIKNQTYPISTYLYCVTLKSNQKEN
;
A
#
# COMPACT_ATOMS: atom_id res chain seq x y z
N MET A 1 -25.65 -0.87 -16.19
CA MET A 1 -25.73 -1.82 -17.33
C MET A 1 -24.37 -2.48 -17.48
N TYR A 2 -24.28 -3.79 -17.22
CA TYR A 2 -23.06 -4.61 -17.20
C TYR A 2 -22.62 -4.88 -18.66
N VAL A 3 -21.81 -3.99 -19.25
CA VAL A 3 -21.40 -4.06 -20.69
C VAL A 3 -19.92 -4.41 -20.94
N PRO A 4 -18.94 -4.28 -20.01
CA PRO A 4 -17.53 -4.45 -20.39
C PRO A 4 -17.13 -5.90 -20.72
N GLU A 5 -17.77 -6.91 -20.13
CA GLU A 5 -17.44 -8.33 -20.39
C GLU A 5 -17.82 -8.80 -21.80
N LEU A 6 -18.80 -8.14 -22.45
CA LEU A 6 -19.28 -8.52 -23.78
C LEU A 6 -18.46 -7.89 -24.91
N TYR A 7 -17.68 -6.85 -24.65
CA TYR A 7 -16.96 -6.09 -25.68
C TYR A 7 -15.80 -6.87 -26.32
N PRO A 8 -14.92 -7.55 -25.55
CA PRO A 8 -13.85 -8.37 -26.14
C PRO A 8 -14.38 -9.52 -27.02
N PRO A 9 -15.38 -10.32 -26.59
CA PRO A 9 -16.00 -11.34 -27.45
C PRO A 9 -16.58 -10.78 -28.75
N ILE A 10 -17.24 -9.62 -28.71
CA ILE A 10 -17.82 -8.97 -29.89
C ILE A 10 -16.73 -8.53 -30.88
N MET A 11 -15.65 -7.89 -30.40
CA MET A 11 -14.54 -7.50 -31.28
C MET A 11 -13.85 -8.70 -31.92
N ILE A 12 -13.65 -9.79 -31.16
CA ILE A 12 -13.10 -11.06 -31.68
C ILE A 12 -14.00 -11.59 -32.81
N LEU A 13 -15.33 -11.61 -32.60
CA LEU A 13 -16.28 -12.07 -33.59
C LEU A 13 -16.22 -11.22 -34.87
N PHE A 14 -16.18 -9.89 -34.77
CA PHE A 14 -16.04 -9.01 -35.93
C PHE A 14 -14.76 -9.27 -36.73
N LEU A 15 -13.62 -9.42 -36.04
CA LEU A 15 -12.33 -9.73 -36.68
C LEU A 15 -12.35 -11.10 -37.35
N TRP A 16 -12.99 -12.09 -36.73
CA TRP A 16 -13.18 -13.42 -37.34
C TRP A 16 -14.06 -13.38 -38.58
N ILE A 17 -15.20 -12.68 -38.53
CA ILE A 17 -16.09 -12.50 -39.68
C ILE A 17 -15.33 -11.82 -40.82
N TYR A 18 -14.59 -10.74 -40.53
CA TYR A 18 -13.79 -10.03 -41.50
C TYR A 18 -12.74 -10.94 -42.16
N THR A 19 -11.97 -11.69 -41.38
CA THR A 19 -10.95 -12.61 -41.88
C THR A 19 -11.54 -13.78 -42.65
N PHE A 20 -12.70 -14.28 -42.23
CA PHE A 20 -13.47 -15.29 -42.96
C PHE A 20 -13.93 -14.74 -44.32
N MET A 21 -14.43 -13.51 -44.38
CA MET A 21 -14.80 -12.85 -45.63
C MET A 21 -13.60 -12.65 -46.56
N LEU A 22 -12.44 -12.25 -46.02
CA LEU A 22 -11.20 -12.14 -46.80
C LEU A 22 -10.78 -13.49 -47.37
N LYS A 23 -10.85 -14.57 -46.58
CA LYS A 23 -10.55 -15.92 -47.04
C LYS A 23 -11.51 -16.37 -48.13
N ARG A 24 -12.82 -16.16 -47.95
CA ARG A 24 -13.86 -16.50 -48.94
C ARG A 24 -13.65 -15.78 -50.27
N LYS A 25 -13.18 -14.53 -50.23
CA LYS A 25 -12.84 -13.73 -51.42
C LYS A 25 -11.45 -14.03 -51.99
N ASN A 26 -10.72 -15.03 -51.47
CA ASN A 26 -9.31 -15.31 -51.81
C ASN A 26 -8.34 -14.12 -51.63
N ASN A 27 -8.69 -13.15 -50.79
CA ASN A 27 -7.89 -11.94 -50.53
C ASN A 27 -6.96 -12.08 -49.32
N LEU A 28 -7.06 -13.18 -48.58
CA LEU A 28 -6.20 -13.44 -47.41
C LEU A 28 -4.81 -13.93 -47.86
N GLN A 29 -3.86 -13.00 -47.96
CA GLN A 29 -2.47 -13.28 -48.36
C GLN A 29 -1.60 -13.76 -47.19
N LYS A 30 -0.50 -14.45 -47.52
CA LYS A 30 0.52 -14.89 -46.54
C LYS A 30 1.08 -13.77 -45.66
N ASN A 31 1.15 -12.54 -46.19
CA ASN A 31 1.71 -11.39 -45.47
C ASN A 31 0.78 -10.84 -44.37
N TYR A 32 -0.53 -11.16 -44.40
CA TYR A 32 -1.46 -10.74 -43.35
C TYR A 32 -1.10 -11.33 -41.99
N PHE A 33 -0.64 -12.59 -41.96
CA PHE A 33 -0.17 -13.21 -40.72
C PHE A 33 1.03 -12.46 -40.15
N LEU A 34 2.00 -12.08 -41.00
CA LEU A 34 3.19 -11.35 -40.57
C LEU A 34 2.85 -9.94 -40.07
N PHE A 35 1.94 -9.25 -40.76
CA PHE A 35 1.47 -7.94 -40.34
C PHE A 35 0.76 -8.00 -38.97
N GLN A 36 -0.12 -8.97 -38.77
CA GLN A 36 -0.82 -9.15 -37.49
C GLN A 36 0.15 -9.53 -36.36
N ALA A 37 1.11 -10.43 -36.62
CA ALA A 37 2.12 -10.81 -35.64
C ALA A 37 3.01 -9.62 -35.25
N PHE A 38 3.36 -8.77 -36.23
CA PHE A 38 4.11 -7.53 -35.97
C PHE A 38 3.33 -6.56 -35.09
N LEU A 39 2.02 -6.39 -35.31
CA LEU A 39 1.16 -5.54 -34.48
C LEU A 39 1.10 -6.04 -33.02
N VAL A 40 0.94 -7.35 -32.83
CA VAL A 40 0.94 -7.96 -31.48
C VAL A 40 2.28 -7.72 -30.79
N LEU A 41 3.39 -7.90 -31.51
CA LEU A 41 4.72 -7.66 -30.97
C LEU A 41 4.89 -6.19 -30.56
N LEU A 42 4.50 -5.25 -31.42
CA LEU A 42 4.67 -3.83 -31.18
C LEU A 42 3.90 -3.36 -29.94
N ILE A 43 2.68 -3.86 -29.75
CA ILE A 43 1.88 -3.59 -28.54
C ILE A 43 2.49 -4.26 -27.30
N SER A 44 3.02 -5.49 -27.44
CA SER A 44 3.69 -6.19 -26.33
C SER A 44 4.98 -5.50 -25.89
N ILE A 45 5.74 -4.95 -26.85
CA ILE A 45 6.93 -4.12 -26.58
C ILE A 45 6.50 -2.81 -25.92
N ALA A 46 5.47 -2.14 -26.43
CA ALA A 46 4.97 -0.91 -25.82
C ALA A 46 4.49 -1.14 -24.38
N LEU A 47 3.84 -2.27 -24.10
CA LEU A 47 3.45 -2.69 -22.75
C LEU A 47 4.69 -2.89 -21.87
N CYS A 48 5.68 -3.64 -22.36
CA CYS A 48 6.92 -3.90 -21.63
C CYS A 48 7.70 -2.62 -21.32
N ILE A 49 7.88 -1.74 -22.32
CA ILE A 49 8.53 -0.44 -22.14
C ILE A 49 7.74 0.41 -21.13
N SER A 50 6.41 0.44 -21.23
CA SER A 50 5.58 1.20 -20.30
C SER A 50 5.75 0.66 -18.88
N PHE A 51 5.79 -0.65 -18.67
CA PHE A 51 6.07 -1.24 -17.36
C PHE A 51 7.47 -0.94 -16.84
N ILE A 52 8.51 -1.02 -17.70
CA ILE A 52 9.89 -0.71 -17.33
C ILE A 52 10.01 0.75 -16.90
N LEU A 53 9.48 1.68 -17.70
CA LEU A 53 9.61 3.11 -17.45
C LEU A 53 8.70 3.59 -16.32
N SER A 54 7.50 3.01 -16.18
CA SER A 54 6.59 3.34 -15.09
C SER A 54 6.93 2.65 -13.78
N GLN A 55 7.85 1.69 -13.76
CA GLN A 55 8.07 0.79 -12.62
C GLN A 55 6.78 0.12 -12.11
N GLY A 56 5.72 0.04 -12.94
CA GLY A 56 4.40 -0.48 -12.55
C GLY A 56 3.44 0.54 -11.91
N TYR A 57 3.78 1.83 -11.82
CA TYR A 57 2.86 2.88 -11.38
C TYR A 57 1.87 3.26 -12.48
N LEU A 58 0.57 3.02 -12.28
CA LEU A 58 -0.47 3.29 -13.28
C LEU A 58 -0.70 4.78 -13.56
N SER A 59 -0.36 5.65 -12.59
CA SER A 59 -0.39 7.12 -12.72
C SER A 59 0.75 7.68 -13.59
N SER A 60 1.75 6.87 -13.91
CA SER A 60 2.92 7.32 -14.66
C SER A 60 2.57 7.77 -16.09
N PRO A 61 3.09 8.92 -16.56
CA PRO A 61 2.83 9.41 -17.92
C PRO A 61 3.39 8.47 -19.00
N TYR A 62 4.29 7.54 -18.66
CA TYR A 62 4.84 6.57 -19.59
C TYR A 62 3.80 5.58 -20.14
N TRP A 63 2.65 5.43 -19.47
CA TRP A 63 1.52 4.66 -19.99
C TRP A 63 0.94 5.22 -21.29
N ASN A 64 1.18 6.51 -21.59
CA ASN A 64 0.80 7.11 -22.86
C ASN A 64 1.42 6.39 -24.07
N ILE A 65 2.61 5.77 -23.91
CA ILE A 65 3.25 4.95 -24.95
C ILE A 65 2.35 3.78 -25.32
N PHE A 66 1.86 3.05 -24.32
CA PHE A 66 0.93 1.93 -24.53
C PHE A 66 -0.40 2.42 -25.09
N TYR A 67 -1.00 3.47 -24.51
CA TYR A 67 -2.31 3.96 -24.92
C TYR A 67 -2.36 4.47 -26.36
N ILE A 68 -1.31 5.16 -26.82
CA ILE A 68 -1.19 5.60 -28.22
C ILE A 68 -1.14 4.39 -29.16
N MET A 69 -0.38 3.34 -28.81
CA MET A 69 -0.28 2.13 -29.63
C MET A 69 -1.57 1.31 -29.64
N THR A 70 -2.39 1.41 -28.59
CA THR A 70 -3.68 0.75 -28.47
C THR A 70 -4.87 1.65 -28.84
N LEU A 71 -4.64 2.80 -29.47
CA LEU A 71 -5.71 3.73 -29.87
C LEU A 71 -6.85 3.08 -30.69
N PRO A 72 -6.62 2.08 -31.57
CA PRO A 72 -7.72 1.36 -32.25
C PRO A 72 -8.66 0.61 -31.30
N PHE A 73 -8.21 0.35 -30.06
CA PHE A 73 -8.98 -0.24 -28.97
C PHE A 73 -9.53 0.82 -28.00
N SER A 74 -9.46 2.11 -28.34
CA SER A 74 -9.91 3.19 -27.45
C SER A 74 -11.36 3.08 -26.97
N PRO A 75 -12.34 2.57 -27.75
CA PRO A 75 -13.69 2.35 -27.21
C PRO A 75 -13.73 1.28 -26.08
N LEU A 76 -12.88 0.25 -26.19
CA LEU A 76 -12.72 -0.78 -25.17
C LEU A 76 -11.99 -0.22 -23.95
N ILE A 77 -10.94 0.56 -24.17
CA ILE A 77 -10.17 1.20 -23.09
C ILE A 77 -11.06 2.18 -22.31
N LEU A 78 -11.73 3.10 -23.00
CA LEU A 78 -12.65 4.09 -22.41
C LEU A 78 -13.78 3.41 -21.62
N SER A 79 -14.39 2.35 -22.16
CA SER A 79 -15.42 1.62 -21.42
C SER A 79 -14.85 0.94 -20.17
N SER A 80 -13.69 0.29 -20.26
CA SER A 80 -13.06 -0.38 -19.10
C SER A 80 -12.60 0.59 -18.00
N THR A 81 -12.16 1.81 -18.37
CA THR A 81 -11.81 2.86 -17.38
C THR A 81 -13.04 3.37 -16.63
N THR A 82 -14.20 3.44 -17.27
CA THR A 82 -15.46 3.87 -16.62
C THR A 82 -15.93 2.90 -15.54
N PHE A 83 -15.50 1.64 -15.58
CA PHE A 83 -15.88 0.60 -14.63
C PHE A 83 -14.73 0.20 -13.68
N ALA A 84 -13.69 1.03 -13.56
CA ALA A 84 -12.52 0.81 -12.69
C ALA A 84 -11.81 -0.56 -12.86
N ASN A 85 -11.98 -1.23 -14.01
CA ASN A 85 -11.41 -2.55 -14.24
C ASN A 85 -10.13 -2.45 -15.07
N TYR A 86 -9.06 -1.96 -14.42
CA TYR A 86 -7.78 -1.67 -15.07
C TYR A 86 -7.09 -2.91 -15.65
N SER A 87 -7.31 -4.11 -15.09
CA SER A 87 -6.77 -5.35 -15.66
C SER A 87 -7.25 -5.60 -17.10
N VAL A 88 -8.49 -5.21 -17.40
CA VAL A 88 -9.10 -5.37 -18.73
C VAL A 88 -8.46 -4.40 -19.74
N VAL A 89 -8.00 -3.22 -19.31
CA VAL A 89 -7.31 -2.23 -20.16
C VAL A 89 -6.03 -2.80 -20.77
N PHE A 90 -5.22 -3.48 -19.96
CA PHE A 90 -3.91 -3.96 -20.38
C PHE A 90 -3.96 -5.28 -21.15
N ILE A 91 -4.83 -6.19 -20.72
CA ILE A 91 -4.82 -7.57 -21.22
C ILE A 91 -5.70 -7.72 -22.48
N SER A 92 -6.81 -6.98 -22.58
CA SER A 92 -7.79 -7.22 -23.63
C SER A 92 -7.30 -6.92 -25.06
N PRO A 93 -6.55 -5.83 -25.33
CA PRO A 93 -5.99 -5.60 -26.66
C PRO A 93 -5.11 -6.78 -27.13
N ILE A 94 -4.32 -7.34 -26.21
CA ILE A 94 -3.43 -8.47 -26.49
C ILE A 94 -4.24 -9.74 -26.76
N ILE A 95 -5.23 -10.06 -25.92
CA ILE A 95 -6.09 -11.25 -26.11
C ILE A 95 -6.82 -11.18 -27.46
N ILE A 96 -7.42 -10.04 -27.79
CA ILE A 96 -8.17 -9.86 -29.04
C ILE A 96 -7.24 -10.09 -30.25
N LEU A 97 -6.03 -9.53 -30.21
CA LEU A 97 -5.07 -9.68 -31.29
C LEU A 97 -4.51 -11.10 -31.41
N LEU A 98 -4.25 -11.78 -30.29
CA LEU A 98 -3.80 -13.17 -30.27
C LEU A 98 -4.89 -14.13 -30.80
N ALA A 99 -6.14 -13.96 -30.37
CA ALA A 99 -7.26 -14.74 -30.87
C ALA A 99 -7.43 -14.57 -32.39
N HIS A 100 -7.24 -13.35 -32.89
CA HIS A 100 -7.27 -13.07 -34.32
C HIS A 100 -6.08 -13.72 -35.06
N LEU A 101 -4.87 -13.67 -34.50
CA LEU A 101 -3.68 -14.30 -35.07
C LEU A 101 -3.82 -15.82 -35.21
N ILE A 102 -4.36 -16.48 -34.19
CA ILE A 102 -4.66 -17.93 -34.21
C ILE A 102 -5.65 -18.27 -35.33
N PHE A 103 -6.67 -17.44 -35.52
CA PHE A 103 -7.67 -17.63 -36.57
C PHE A 103 -7.08 -17.45 -37.98
N ILE A 104 -6.26 -16.42 -38.20
CA ILE A 104 -5.53 -16.23 -39.46
C ILE A 104 -4.64 -17.45 -39.74
N TYR A 105 -3.91 -17.95 -38.73
CA TYR A 105 -3.12 -19.16 -38.87
C TYR A 105 -3.98 -20.35 -39.29
N ALA A 106 -5.11 -20.60 -38.62
CA ALA A 106 -6.03 -21.68 -38.97
C ALA A 106 -6.50 -21.62 -40.43
N MET A 107 -6.75 -20.41 -40.96
CA MET A 107 -7.18 -20.19 -42.34
C MET A 107 -6.06 -20.23 -43.38
N THR A 108 -4.79 -20.19 -42.96
CA THR A 108 -3.60 -20.06 -43.82
C THR A 108 -2.50 -21.08 -43.56
N LYS A 109 -2.72 -22.10 -42.69
CA LYS A 109 -1.73 -23.12 -42.29
C LYS A 109 -0.83 -23.65 -43.43
N PRO A 110 -1.33 -23.92 -44.66
CA PRO A 110 -0.49 -24.43 -45.75
C PRO A 110 0.58 -23.45 -46.24
N GLN A 111 0.47 -22.15 -45.93
CA GLN A 111 1.31 -21.08 -46.50
C GLN A 111 2.41 -20.58 -45.55
N ILE A 112 2.39 -20.97 -44.27
CA ILE A 112 3.25 -20.41 -43.22
C ILE A 112 4.34 -21.41 -42.83
N GLN A 113 5.60 -20.95 -42.75
CA GLN A 113 6.74 -21.77 -42.32
C GLN A 113 6.83 -21.85 -40.80
N ALA A 114 7.02 -23.05 -40.26
CA ALA A 114 7.09 -23.31 -38.81
C ALA A 114 8.14 -22.46 -38.08
N ARG A 115 9.35 -22.31 -38.64
CA ARG A 115 10.46 -21.53 -38.04
C ARG A 115 10.09 -20.06 -37.77
N ARG A 116 9.24 -19.45 -38.62
CA ARG A 116 8.80 -18.07 -38.43
C ARG A 116 7.83 -17.97 -37.25
N ILE A 117 6.92 -18.93 -37.09
CA ILE A 117 5.99 -19.00 -35.95
C ILE A 117 6.76 -19.12 -34.63
N THR A 118 7.81 -19.94 -34.60
CA THR A 118 8.64 -20.15 -33.39
C THR A 118 9.28 -18.85 -32.89
N ILE A 119 9.89 -18.06 -33.79
CA ILE A 119 10.58 -16.82 -33.39
C ILE A 119 9.59 -15.80 -32.81
N TRP A 120 8.47 -15.55 -33.49
CA TRP A 120 7.45 -14.60 -32.99
C TRP A 120 6.85 -15.05 -31.66
N SER A 121 6.59 -16.35 -31.51
CA SER A 121 6.06 -16.90 -30.26
C SER A 121 7.04 -16.73 -29.11
N LEU A 122 8.34 -16.97 -29.33
CA LEU A 122 9.37 -16.79 -28.31
C LEU A 122 9.48 -15.34 -27.85
N VAL A 123 9.51 -14.37 -28.78
CA VAL A 123 9.62 -12.95 -28.41
C VAL A 123 8.39 -12.48 -27.63
N MET A 124 7.18 -12.86 -28.05
CA MET A 124 5.95 -12.51 -27.32
C MET A 124 5.91 -13.10 -25.91
N ILE A 125 6.35 -14.36 -25.75
CA ILE A 125 6.45 -15.00 -24.44
C ILE A 125 7.43 -14.21 -23.56
N ILE A 126 8.61 -13.86 -24.08
CA ILE A 126 9.64 -13.12 -23.33
C ILE A 126 9.11 -11.75 -22.89
N THR A 127 8.52 -10.95 -23.79
CA THR A 127 8.04 -9.61 -23.43
C THR A 127 6.88 -9.65 -22.44
N THR A 128 5.97 -10.63 -22.58
CA THR A 128 4.80 -10.77 -21.68
C THR A 128 5.23 -11.26 -20.30
N THR A 129 6.11 -12.26 -20.23
CA THR A 129 6.64 -12.77 -18.95
C THR A 129 7.49 -11.73 -18.24
N THR A 130 8.29 -10.95 -18.96
CA THR A 130 9.05 -9.83 -18.40
C THR A 130 8.12 -8.74 -17.86
N SER A 131 7.08 -8.37 -18.60
CA SER A 131 6.09 -7.37 -18.15
C SER A 131 5.35 -7.84 -16.90
N LEU A 132 4.92 -9.11 -16.87
CA LEU A 132 4.26 -9.71 -15.71
C LEU A 132 5.21 -9.77 -14.50
N TYR A 133 6.47 -10.13 -14.72
CA TYR A 133 7.49 -10.14 -13.67
C TYR A 133 7.71 -8.74 -13.10
N ILE A 134 7.84 -7.71 -13.94
CA ILE A 134 8.01 -6.31 -13.48
C ILE A 134 6.77 -5.85 -12.71
N TYR A 135 5.56 -6.11 -13.23
CA TYR A 135 4.33 -5.77 -12.54
C TYR A 135 4.23 -6.47 -11.17
N GLN A 136 4.47 -7.79 -11.10
CA GLN A 136 4.44 -8.53 -9.84
C GLN A 136 5.49 -8.04 -8.83
N ASN A 137 6.60 -7.49 -9.32
CA ASN A 137 7.70 -7.00 -8.50
C ASN A 137 7.72 -5.47 -8.34
N SER A 138 6.73 -4.75 -8.86
CA SER A 138 6.65 -3.30 -8.70
C SER A 138 6.36 -2.96 -7.25
N PRO A 139 6.83 -1.81 -6.74
CA PRO A 139 6.41 -1.33 -5.42
C PRO A 139 4.88 -1.25 -5.30
N SER A 140 4.19 -0.86 -6.39
CA SER A 140 2.73 -0.78 -6.46
C SER A 140 2.00 -2.13 -6.32
N GLN A 141 2.66 -3.28 -6.50
CA GLN A 141 2.09 -4.61 -6.24
C GLN A 141 2.67 -5.24 -4.97
N LYS A 142 3.98 -5.08 -4.72
CA LYS A 142 4.66 -5.61 -3.52
C LYS A 142 4.02 -5.12 -2.22
N PHE A 143 3.46 -3.92 -2.24
CA PHE A 143 2.88 -3.28 -1.07
C PHE A 143 1.37 -3.04 -1.22
N LYS A 144 0.71 -3.72 -2.18
CA LYS A 144 -0.73 -3.59 -2.42
C LYS A 144 -1.51 -4.50 -1.48
N GLY A 145 -2.32 -3.90 -0.62
CA GLY A 145 -3.36 -4.61 0.12
C GLY A 145 -3.22 -4.52 1.64
N GLY A 146 -4.27 -5.00 2.31
CA GLY A 146 -4.25 -5.28 3.73
C GLY A 146 -3.32 -6.46 4.02
N HIS A 147 -2.89 -6.60 5.25
CA HIS A 147 -2.13 -7.76 5.71
C HIS A 147 -3.07 -8.93 6.10
N ASP A 148 -4.22 -9.03 5.43
CA ASP A 148 -5.31 -9.97 5.72
C ASP A 148 -5.72 -10.02 7.20
N PHE A 149 -5.68 -8.87 7.87
CA PHE A 149 -6.17 -8.75 9.23
C PHE A 149 -7.70 -8.81 9.32
N ASP A 150 -8.20 -9.10 10.52
CA ASP A 150 -9.63 -9.28 10.77
C ASP A 150 -10.44 -7.98 10.62
N TYR A 151 -9.79 -6.82 10.68
CA TYR A 151 -10.46 -5.51 10.74
C TYR A 151 -10.09 -4.60 9.57
N MET A 152 -10.98 -3.64 9.30
CA MET A 152 -10.80 -2.61 8.27
C MET A 152 -10.34 -3.18 6.93
N ASN A 153 -11.04 -4.18 6.38
CA ASN A 153 -10.71 -4.79 5.08
C ASN A 153 -9.27 -5.34 5.00
N GLY A 154 -8.75 -5.89 6.10
CA GLY A 154 -7.40 -6.45 6.13
C GLY A 154 -6.31 -5.47 6.57
N TYR A 155 -6.62 -4.19 6.79
CA TYR A 155 -5.59 -3.18 7.07
C TYR A 155 -5.29 -2.98 8.55
N SER A 156 -6.22 -3.31 9.46
CA SER A 156 -6.08 -3.02 10.89
C SER A 156 -5.90 -4.29 11.72
N SER A 157 -4.90 -4.29 12.59
CA SER A 157 -4.66 -5.37 13.54
C SER A 157 -5.46 -5.22 14.84
N THR A 158 -6.18 -4.10 14.99
CA THR A 158 -7.11 -3.82 16.09
C THR A 158 -8.50 -3.43 15.58
N ASP A 159 -9.53 -3.63 16.40
CA ASP A 159 -10.89 -3.18 16.09
C ASP A 159 -11.00 -1.66 16.26
N LEU A 160 -11.09 -0.95 15.14
CA LEU A 160 -11.23 0.51 15.11
C LEU A 160 -12.69 0.99 15.10
N SER A 161 -13.67 0.10 15.17
CA SER A 161 -15.10 0.46 15.08
C SER A 161 -15.57 1.42 16.18
N HIS A 162 -14.94 1.37 17.35
CA HIS A 162 -15.20 2.30 18.45
C HIS A 162 -14.76 3.74 18.17
N PHE A 163 -13.91 3.92 17.16
CA PHE A 163 -13.37 5.21 16.73
C PHE A 163 -13.98 5.71 15.42
N TYR A 164 -15.01 5.05 14.87
CA TYR A 164 -15.68 5.59 13.69
C TYR A 164 -16.44 6.89 14.04
N PRO A 165 -16.48 7.89 13.14
CA PRO A 165 -17.18 9.15 13.39
C PRO A 165 -18.69 8.99 13.67
N TYR A 166 -19.27 7.86 13.26
CA TYR A 166 -20.69 7.54 13.36
C TYR A 166 -21.06 6.61 14.52
N THR A 167 -20.09 6.22 15.34
CA THR A 167 -20.36 5.36 16.50
C THR A 167 -21.01 6.18 17.62
N GLU A 168 -22.20 5.76 18.09
CA GLU A 168 -22.98 6.49 19.10
C GLU A 168 -22.26 6.60 20.45
N ASN A 169 -21.64 5.51 20.92
CA ASN A 169 -20.82 5.47 22.14
C ASN A 169 -19.33 5.41 21.76
N SER A 170 -18.89 6.42 21.00
CA SER A 170 -17.52 6.47 20.49
C SER A 170 -16.49 6.73 21.59
N GLN A 171 -15.29 6.15 21.43
CA GLN A 171 -14.11 6.46 22.24
C GLN A 171 -13.30 7.65 21.69
N LEU A 172 -13.81 8.34 20.66
CA LEU A 172 -13.17 9.56 20.15
C LEU A 172 -13.19 10.66 21.21
N VAL A 173 -12.08 11.40 21.28
CA VAL A 173 -12.00 12.61 22.09
C VAL A 173 -12.87 13.69 21.47
N GLU A 174 -13.62 14.41 22.28
CA GLU A 174 -14.46 15.53 21.85
C GLU A 174 -13.91 16.86 22.38
N LEU A 175 -14.14 17.93 21.61
CA LEU A 175 -13.82 19.28 22.07
C LEU A 175 -14.75 19.67 23.21
N GLN A 176 -14.21 20.42 24.19
CA GLN A 176 -15.01 20.96 25.30
C GLN A 176 -15.95 22.09 24.86
N GLU A 177 -15.60 22.76 23.77
CA GLU A 177 -16.37 23.83 23.14
C GLU A 177 -16.53 23.54 21.65
N PRO A 178 -17.56 24.07 20.96
CA PRO A 178 -17.71 23.91 19.52
C PRO A 178 -16.46 24.35 18.76
N SER A 179 -16.13 23.63 17.68
CA SER A 179 -15.01 24.01 16.82
C SER A 179 -15.20 25.42 16.27
N THR A 180 -14.13 26.22 16.26
CA THR A 180 -14.11 27.55 15.64
C THR A 180 -14.04 27.49 14.11
N PHE A 181 -13.86 26.28 13.55
CA PHE A 181 -13.77 26.00 12.13
C PHE A 181 -14.67 24.81 11.77
N THR A 182 -15.49 24.96 10.74
CA THR A 182 -16.38 23.90 10.26
C THR A 182 -16.43 23.90 8.73
N ILE A 183 -16.31 22.72 8.14
CA ILE A 183 -16.54 22.48 6.71
C ILE A 183 -17.99 22.06 6.54
N GLU A 184 -18.76 22.92 5.87
CA GLU A 184 -20.22 22.78 5.75
C GLU A 184 -20.64 21.78 4.67
N ASN A 185 -19.94 21.73 3.53
CA ASN A 185 -20.32 20.88 2.40
C ASN A 185 -19.42 19.67 2.29
N GLU A 186 -20.02 18.50 2.06
CA GLU A 186 -19.32 17.23 1.86
C GLU A 186 -18.23 17.28 0.79
N LYS A 187 -18.52 17.91 -0.36
CA LYS A 187 -17.57 18.06 -1.48
C LYS A 187 -16.29 18.82 -1.13
N ASP A 188 -16.33 19.61 -0.05
CA ASP A 188 -15.26 20.48 0.40
C ASP A 188 -14.44 19.81 1.52
N MET A 189 -14.85 18.63 2.01
CA MET A 189 -14.17 17.90 3.08
C MET A 189 -12.96 17.14 2.52
N PRO A 190 -11.73 17.41 3.03
CA PRO A 190 -10.56 16.63 2.67
C PRO A 190 -10.71 15.14 3.03
N ILE A 191 -10.30 14.27 2.11
CA ILE A 191 -10.24 12.83 2.34
C ILE A 191 -9.02 12.50 3.21
N LEU A 192 -9.27 11.88 4.36
CA LEU A 192 -8.30 11.53 5.39
C LEU A 192 -7.94 10.05 5.32
N ASP A 193 -6.66 9.74 5.57
CA ASP A 193 -6.15 8.38 5.80
C ASP A 193 -4.97 8.43 6.78
N GLY A 194 -4.47 7.31 7.26
CA GLY A 194 -3.38 7.33 8.22
C GLY A 194 -2.88 5.99 8.73
N ALA A 195 -1.91 6.11 9.63
CA ALA A 195 -1.42 5.03 10.47
C ALA A 195 -2.47 4.62 11.51
N GLU A 196 -2.43 3.34 11.91
CA GLU A 196 -3.39 2.74 12.86
C GLU A 196 -3.45 3.50 14.18
N ALA A 197 -2.28 3.88 14.70
CA ALA A 197 -2.15 4.70 15.91
C ALA A 197 -2.79 6.09 15.81
N CYS A 198 -2.94 6.62 14.59
CA CYS A 198 -3.48 7.94 14.34
C CYS A 198 -4.98 7.94 14.00
N TYR A 199 -5.59 6.78 13.73
CA TYR A 199 -7.01 6.69 13.37
C TYR A 199 -7.94 7.42 14.36
N PRO A 200 -7.80 7.24 15.68
CA PRO A 200 -8.63 7.97 16.64
C PRO A 200 -8.46 9.49 16.54
N VAL A 201 -7.27 9.97 16.19
CA VAL A 201 -6.96 11.41 16.16
C VAL A 201 -7.65 12.08 14.98
N TYR A 202 -7.43 11.59 13.76
CA TYR A 202 -8.02 12.23 12.58
C TYR A 202 -9.52 11.97 12.43
N SER A 203 -10.01 10.85 12.96
CA SER A 203 -11.45 10.61 13.09
C SER A 203 -12.11 11.62 14.05
N ALA A 204 -11.44 11.94 15.17
CA ALA A 204 -11.92 12.97 16.11
C ALA A 204 -11.88 14.37 15.48
N ILE A 205 -10.82 14.70 14.73
CA ILE A 205 -10.73 15.94 13.96
C ILE A 205 -11.91 16.04 12.99
N ALA A 206 -12.16 15.01 12.19
CA ALA A 206 -13.29 14.97 11.27
C ALA A 206 -14.62 15.16 12.02
N LYS A 207 -14.86 14.43 13.11
CA LYS A 207 -16.07 14.58 13.94
C LYS A 207 -16.26 16.01 14.47
N ALA A 208 -15.17 16.69 14.79
CA ALA A 208 -15.21 18.05 15.32
C ALA A 208 -15.42 19.14 14.24
N VAL A 209 -14.91 18.94 13.03
CA VAL A 209 -14.83 20.00 12.00
C VAL A 209 -15.65 19.73 10.74
N TYR A 210 -16.08 18.50 10.48
CA TYR A 210 -16.88 18.16 9.30
C TYR A 210 -18.35 18.04 9.69
N LYS A 211 -19.18 18.90 9.11
CA LYS A 211 -20.62 18.88 9.37
C LYS A 211 -21.25 17.56 8.91
N ASP A 212 -22.11 16.99 9.76
CA ASP A 212 -22.87 15.76 9.48
C ASP A 212 -22.01 14.52 9.13
N ILE A 213 -20.70 14.52 9.42
CA ILE A 213 -19.76 13.46 9.03
C ILE A 213 -20.16 12.07 9.51
N GLY A 214 -20.79 11.94 10.68
CA GLY A 214 -21.29 10.67 11.17
C GLY A 214 -22.41 10.10 10.27
N GLN A 215 -23.31 10.95 9.75
CA GLN A 215 -24.36 10.49 8.84
C GLN A 215 -23.77 10.13 7.48
N ILE A 216 -22.83 10.95 6.98
CA ILE A 216 -22.14 10.75 5.70
C ILE A 216 -21.37 9.43 5.71
N GLU A 217 -20.49 9.21 6.70
CA GLU A 217 -19.69 7.97 6.80
C GLU A 217 -20.55 6.72 7.02
N LYS A 218 -21.64 6.83 7.79
CA LYS A 218 -22.59 5.73 7.97
C LYS A 218 -23.25 5.35 6.66
N ALA A 219 -23.72 6.33 5.87
CA ALA A 219 -24.31 6.09 4.57
C ALA A 219 -23.34 5.36 3.63
N TYR A 220 -22.05 5.76 3.61
CA TYR A 220 -21.03 5.07 2.83
C TYR A 220 -20.82 3.61 3.28
N SER A 221 -20.87 3.34 4.59
CA SER A 221 -20.69 2.00 5.15
C SER A 221 -21.82 1.01 4.78
N GLU A 222 -23.00 1.52 4.42
CA GLU A 222 -24.19 0.70 4.10
C GLU A 222 -24.33 0.41 2.59
N THR A 223 -23.40 0.88 1.75
CA THR A 223 -23.45 0.67 0.28
C THR A 223 -23.00 -0.74 -0.15
N GLU A 224 -23.70 -1.35 -1.12
CA GLU A 224 -23.42 -2.71 -1.63
C GLU A 224 -22.05 -2.84 -2.36
N ASP A 225 -21.43 -1.73 -2.75
CA ASP A 225 -20.15 -1.67 -3.49
C ASP A 225 -18.91 -1.63 -2.58
N TYR A 226 -19.06 -2.03 -1.31
CA TYR A 226 -17.99 -2.12 -0.31
C TYR A 226 -17.03 -3.28 -0.65
N ASN A 227 -16.23 -3.09 -1.70
CA ASN A 227 -15.18 -4.01 -2.12
C ASN A 227 -13.87 -3.75 -1.35
N TYR A 228 -13.04 -4.79 -1.25
CA TYR A 228 -11.74 -4.84 -0.55
C TYR A 228 -10.76 -3.68 -0.84
N TYR A 229 -10.92 -2.97 -1.95
CA TYR A 229 -10.11 -1.79 -2.34
C TYR A 229 -10.88 -0.46 -2.37
N ASN A 230 -12.19 -0.49 -2.12
CA ASN A 230 -13.07 0.61 -2.44
C ASN A 230 -13.32 1.47 -1.20
N THR A 231 -12.56 2.56 -1.06
CA THR A 231 -12.87 3.64 -0.11
C THR A 231 -14.02 4.51 -0.62
N ASN A 232 -15.01 3.90 -1.29
CA ASN A 232 -16.01 4.55 -2.15
C ASN A 232 -16.63 5.78 -1.50
N GLY A 233 -16.13 6.97 -1.84
CA GLY A 233 -16.58 8.24 -1.26
C GLY A 233 -16.30 8.45 0.24
N LYS A 234 -15.76 7.46 0.96
CA LYS A 234 -15.41 7.64 2.38
C LYS A 234 -14.39 8.77 2.52
N ILE A 235 -14.68 9.66 3.44
CA ILE A 235 -13.89 10.83 3.78
C ILE A 235 -12.91 10.45 4.89
N VAL A 236 -13.32 9.66 5.88
CA VAL A 236 -12.48 9.17 6.98
C VAL A 236 -12.08 7.72 6.70
N THR A 237 -11.04 7.55 5.89
CA THR A 237 -10.56 6.24 5.45
C THR A 237 -9.45 5.69 6.35
N PHE A 238 -9.10 4.41 6.16
CA PHE A 238 -7.95 3.79 6.83
C PHE A 238 -7.35 2.70 5.95
N THR A 239 -6.08 2.84 5.58
CA THR A 239 -5.33 1.84 4.81
C THR A 239 -3.93 1.59 5.37
N ASN A 240 -3.66 1.94 6.63
CA ASN A 240 -2.34 1.86 7.28
C ASN A 240 -1.25 2.74 6.64
N THR A 241 -0.04 2.72 7.22
CA THR A 241 1.06 3.59 6.78
C THR A 241 1.55 3.26 5.36
N SER A 242 1.63 1.98 4.98
CA SER A 242 2.21 1.60 3.69
C SER A 242 1.34 2.08 2.54
N VAL A 243 0.06 1.70 2.57
CA VAL A 243 -0.89 2.04 1.50
C VAL A 243 -1.33 3.49 1.61
N GLY A 244 -1.51 4.05 2.81
CA GLY A 244 -1.91 5.44 3.00
C GLY A 244 -0.95 6.44 2.35
N TYR A 245 0.37 6.22 2.45
CA TYR A 245 1.35 7.04 1.73
C TYR A 245 1.25 6.88 0.21
N THR A 246 1.06 5.66 -0.31
CA THR A 246 0.86 5.45 -1.76
C THR A 246 -0.40 6.14 -2.25
N ARG A 247 -1.50 6.08 -1.49
CA ARG A 247 -2.75 6.79 -1.81
C ARG A 247 -2.55 8.30 -1.81
N LEU A 248 -1.80 8.84 -0.86
CA LEU A 248 -1.46 10.27 -0.83
C LEU A 248 -0.63 10.65 -2.07
N ILE A 249 0.39 9.88 -2.42
CA ILE A 249 1.24 10.11 -3.60
C ILE A 249 0.42 10.10 -4.90
N ASN A 250 -0.57 9.22 -5.00
CA ASN A 250 -1.46 9.13 -6.14
C ASN A 250 -2.56 10.21 -6.17
N GLY A 251 -2.69 11.03 -5.11
CA GLY A 251 -3.77 12.02 -4.98
C GLY A 251 -5.15 11.39 -4.72
N GLU A 252 -5.19 10.17 -4.22
CA GLU A 252 -6.43 9.47 -3.84
C GLU A 252 -6.97 9.91 -2.46
N VAL A 253 -6.10 10.50 -1.65
CA VAL A 253 -6.42 11.13 -0.36
C VAL A 253 -5.73 12.48 -0.28
N ASP A 254 -6.30 13.38 0.53
CA ASP A 254 -5.80 14.75 0.69
C ASP A 254 -4.80 14.87 1.83
N MET A 255 -5.01 14.09 2.90
CA MET A 255 -4.24 14.17 4.12
C MET A 255 -3.94 12.78 4.68
N PHE A 256 -2.66 12.52 4.95
CA PHE A 256 -2.19 11.31 5.64
C PHE A 256 -1.76 11.64 7.07
N PHE A 257 -2.25 10.92 8.06
CA PHE A 257 -1.91 11.11 9.47
C PHE A 257 -0.99 9.99 9.97
N GLY A 258 0.24 10.32 10.37
CA GLY A 258 1.15 9.31 10.87
C GLY A 258 2.59 9.79 11.09
N ALA A 259 3.47 8.82 11.34
CA ALA A 259 4.90 9.05 11.36
C ALA A 259 5.45 9.32 9.94
N LYS A 260 6.70 9.78 9.86
CA LYS A 260 7.40 10.05 8.60
C LYS A 260 7.44 8.82 7.67
N PRO A 261 7.47 9.03 6.34
CA PRO A 261 7.57 7.94 5.39
C PRO A 261 8.93 7.24 5.49
N SER A 262 8.95 5.96 5.12
CA SER A 262 10.19 5.22 4.84
C SER A 262 10.96 5.81 3.66
N LYS A 263 12.23 5.42 3.51
CA LYS A 263 13.04 5.76 2.34
C LYS A 263 12.37 5.34 1.03
N SER A 264 11.80 4.14 0.95
CA SER A 264 11.13 3.66 -0.27
C SER A 264 9.84 4.44 -0.58
N GLN A 265 9.12 4.93 0.43
CA GLN A 265 7.99 5.85 0.24
C GLN A 265 8.43 7.25 -0.23
N LEU A 266 9.57 7.74 0.25
CA LEU A 266 10.16 8.99 -0.24
C LEU A 266 10.66 8.86 -1.69
N ASP A 267 11.25 7.71 -2.03
CA ASP A 267 11.70 7.42 -3.38
C ASP A 267 10.50 7.30 -4.34
N GLU A 268 9.42 6.65 -3.93
CA GLU A 268 8.14 6.60 -4.66
C GLU A 268 7.56 8.00 -4.92
N ALA A 269 7.55 8.88 -3.90
CA ALA A 269 7.11 10.26 -4.07
C ALA A 269 7.97 11.03 -5.09
N ARG A 270 9.29 10.84 -5.03
CA ARG A 270 10.24 11.45 -5.98
C ARG A 270 10.01 10.97 -7.41
N GLU A 271 9.78 9.67 -7.60
CA GLU A 271 9.46 9.07 -8.91
C GLU A 271 8.14 9.58 -9.47
N ALA A 272 7.15 9.80 -8.61
CA ALA A 272 5.86 10.42 -8.97
C ALA A 272 5.96 11.95 -9.19
N GLY A 273 7.10 12.58 -8.89
CA GLY A 273 7.29 14.02 -9.05
C GLY A 273 6.50 14.86 -8.03
N VAL A 274 6.18 14.29 -6.88
CA VAL A 274 5.46 14.98 -5.80
C VAL A 274 6.37 15.17 -4.58
N GLU A 275 6.08 16.20 -3.79
CA GLU A 275 6.77 16.48 -2.53
C GLU A 275 5.76 16.52 -1.39
N PHE A 276 6.17 15.99 -0.23
CA PHE A 276 5.37 16.06 0.99
C PHE A 276 5.56 17.40 1.72
N GLU A 277 4.48 17.90 2.28
CA GLU A 277 4.42 18.96 3.28
C GLU A 277 4.09 18.31 4.63
N TYR A 278 4.81 18.66 5.70
CA TYR A 278 4.68 18.03 7.01
C TYR A 278 4.17 19.03 8.04
N THR A 279 2.95 18.81 8.54
CA THR A 279 2.37 19.60 9.64
C THR A 279 2.40 18.77 10.92
N PRO A 280 3.24 19.11 11.93
CA PRO A 280 3.24 18.39 13.21
C PRO A 280 1.90 18.54 13.93
N ILE A 281 1.31 17.42 14.35
CA ILE A 281 0.00 17.39 15.04
C ILE A 281 0.08 16.85 16.47
N GLY A 282 1.21 16.21 16.83
CA GLY A 282 1.41 15.64 18.14
C GLY A 282 2.83 15.16 18.34
N GLN A 283 3.23 14.99 19.59
CA GLN A 283 4.46 14.33 19.98
C GLN A 283 4.14 12.92 20.46
N GLU A 284 5.00 11.98 20.12
CA GLU A 284 4.86 10.57 20.43
C GLU A 284 6.21 10.00 20.85
N ALA A 285 6.21 8.95 21.68
CA ALA A 285 7.41 8.18 21.99
C ALA A 285 7.45 6.92 21.14
N PHE A 286 8.61 6.68 20.52
CA PHE A 286 8.95 5.35 20.04
C PHE A 286 9.56 4.56 21.21
N VAL A 287 8.92 3.44 21.53
CA VAL A 287 9.23 2.67 22.73
C VAL A 287 9.65 1.27 22.36
N PHE A 288 10.56 0.73 23.17
CA PHE A 288 10.93 -0.67 23.16
C PHE A 288 10.30 -1.36 24.36
N PHE A 289 9.82 -2.57 24.17
CA PHE A 289 9.15 -3.32 25.21
C PHE A 289 9.59 -4.78 25.17
N VAL A 290 9.52 -5.41 26.33
CA VAL A 290 9.86 -6.81 26.56
C VAL A 290 8.74 -7.46 27.36
N ASN A 291 8.77 -8.78 27.46
CA ASN A 291 7.90 -9.50 28.38
C ASN A 291 8.06 -8.97 29.83
N GLU A 292 6.97 -8.89 30.59
CA GLU A 292 6.99 -8.35 31.96
C GLU A 292 8.00 -9.10 32.87
N ASP A 293 8.16 -10.41 32.66
CA ASP A 293 9.08 -11.26 33.43
C ASP A 293 10.56 -11.10 33.04
N ASN A 294 10.89 -10.42 31.94
CA ASN A 294 12.27 -10.18 31.55
C ASN A 294 12.95 -9.25 32.59
N PRO A 295 14.09 -9.60 33.22
CA PRO A 295 14.67 -8.75 34.27
C PRO A 295 15.18 -7.39 33.77
N VAL A 296 15.42 -7.24 32.46
CA VAL A 296 15.87 -5.97 31.88
C VAL A 296 14.73 -4.96 31.91
N SER A 297 15.04 -3.76 32.39
CA SER A 297 14.11 -2.63 32.54
C SER A 297 14.61 -1.35 31.86
N HIS A 298 15.88 -1.33 31.46
CA HIS A 298 16.53 -0.18 30.86
C HIS A 298 17.55 -0.66 29.83
N LEU A 299 17.66 0.09 28.73
CA LEU A 299 18.73 -0.08 27.75
C LEU A 299 19.25 1.30 27.34
N SER A 300 20.52 1.39 27.00
CA SER A 300 21.03 2.57 26.29
C SER A 300 20.62 2.55 24.82
N THR A 301 20.59 3.72 24.19
CA THR A 301 20.39 3.85 22.74
C THR A 301 21.34 2.94 21.97
N GLN A 302 22.61 2.87 22.38
CA GLN A 302 23.61 2.04 21.70
C GLN A 302 23.30 0.54 21.85
N GLN A 303 22.94 0.07 23.05
CA GLN A 303 22.59 -1.34 23.26
C GLN A 303 21.41 -1.77 22.39
N ILE A 304 20.38 -0.91 22.25
CA ILE A 304 19.25 -1.21 21.37
C ILE A 304 19.74 -1.34 19.91
N LYS A 305 20.59 -0.42 19.44
CA LYS A 305 21.17 -0.53 18.09
C LYS A 305 21.98 -1.80 17.91
N ASP A 306 22.81 -2.15 18.88
CA ASP A 306 23.66 -3.35 18.83
C ASP A 306 22.81 -4.64 18.83
N ILE A 307 21.71 -4.68 19.59
CA ILE A 307 20.74 -5.81 19.57
C ILE A 307 20.13 -5.98 18.18
N TYR A 308 19.64 -4.90 17.59
CA TYR A 308 18.98 -4.94 16.29
C TYR A 308 19.95 -5.01 15.10
N HIS A 309 21.23 -4.68 15.29
CA HIS A 309 22.32 -4.97 14.36
C HIS A 309 22.77 -6.44 14.43
N GLY A 310 22.65 -7.05 15.61
CA GLY A 310 23.09 -8.41 15.91
C GLY A 310 24.47 -8.51 16.54
N ASP A 311 25.03 -7.41 17.05
CA ASP A 311 26.27 -7.40 17.83
C ASP A 311 26.04 -7.89 19.26
N ILE A 312 24.89 -7.53 19.85
CA ILE A 312 24.39 -8.09 21.11
C ILE A 312 23.34 -9.13 20.77
N THR A 313 23.57 -10.37 21.20
CA THR A 313 22.68 -11.49 20.85
C THR A 313 22.17 -12.24 22.08
N ASN A 314 22.67 -11.93 23.27
CA ASN A 314 22.26 -12.56 24.52
C ASN A 314 21.99 -11.54 25.62
N TRP A 315 20.89 -11.72 26.37
CA TRP A 315 20.47 -10.79 27.42
C TRP A 315 21.51 -10.61 28.53
N GLN A 316 22.39 -11.59 28.79
CA GLN A 316 23.45 -11.47 29.81
C GLN A 316 24.42 -10.32 29.51
N GLU A 317 24.56 -9.92 28.25
CA GLU A 317 25.43 -8.83 27.81
C GLU A 317 24.91 -7.46 28.24
N VAL A 318 23.62 -7.38 28.57
CA VAL A 318 22.91 -6.16 28.99
C VAL A 318 22.24 -6.32 30.36
N GLY A 319 22.73 -7.26 31.17
CA GLY A 319 22.31 -7.44 32.56
C GLY A 319 21.06 -8.31 32.78
N GLY A 320 20.62 -9.05 31.75
CA GLY A 320 19.54 -10.01 31.84
C GLY A 320 20.00 -11.46 32.07
N GLN A 321 19.14 -12.42 31.74
CA GLN A 321 19.44 -13.85 31.88
C GLN A 321 20.36 -14.34 30.76
N ASN A 322 21.06 -15.47 30.94
CA ASN A 322 21.81 -16.11 29.86
C ASN A 322 20.85 -16.77 28.85
N LYS A 323 20.34 -15.96 27.94
CA LYS A 323 19.28 -16.28 26.98
C LYS A 323 19.45 -15.47 25.70
N ASP A 324 19.21 -16.10 24.57
CA ASP A 324 19.27 -15.46 23.27
C ASP A 324 18.17 -14.41 23.11
N ILE A 325 18.49 -13.30 22.44
CA ILE A 325 17.56 -12.19 22.23
C ILE A 325 16.81 -12.39 20.92
N LEU A 326 15.47 -12.39 21.01
CA LEU A 326 14.60 -12.45 19.84
C LEU A 326 14.11 -11.04 19.51
N ALA A 327 14.69 -10.44 18.47
CA ALA A 327 14.50 -9.02 18.16
C ALA A 327 13.51 -8.86 17.01
N PHE A 328 12.23 -8.71 17.35
CA PHE A 328 11.13 -8.66 16.39
C PHE A 328 11.19 -7.40 15.52
N GLN A 329 10.98 -7.59 14.22
CA GLN A 329 10.92 -6.55 13.20
C GLN A 329 9.58 -6.59 12.45
N ARG A 330 9.27 -5.49 11.76
CA ARG A 330 8.01 -5.27 11.04
C ARG A 330 8.27 -5.16 9.51
N PRO A 331 7.23 -5.26 8.67
CA PRO A 331 7.36 -5.03 7.24
C PRO A 331 7.95 -3.67 6.92
N GLU A 332 8.76 -3.63 5.85
CA GLU A 332 9.17 -2.38 5.23
C GLU A 332 7.92 -1.52 4.93
N ARG A 333 8.07 -0.19 5.06
CA ARG A 333 7.01 0.82 4.88
C ARG A 333 5.93 0.85 5.96
N SER A 334 5.94 -0.05 6.95
CA SER A 334 5.13 0.13 8.16
C SER A 334 5.66 1.30 9.00
N GLY A 335 4.77 2.03 9.68
CA GLY A 335 5.17 3.25 10.41
C GLY A 335 6.21 3.01 11.51
N SER A 336 6.06 1.93 12.28
CA SER A 336 7.03 1.57 13.31
C SER A 336 8.35 1.06 12.73
N GLN A 337 8.34 0.32 11.61
CA GLN A 337 9.58 -0.05 10.91
C GLN A 337 10.32 1.17 10.33
N SER A 338 9.58 2.13 9.77
CA SER A 338 10.16 3.39 9.25
C SER A 338 10.85 4.16 10.37
N MET A 339 10.22 4.26 11.54
CA MET A 339 10.83 4.87 12.72
C MET A 339 12.01 4.06 13.26
N MET A 340 11.94 2.73 13.24
CA MET A 340 13.06 1.87 13.63
C MET A 340 14.29 2.12 12.74
N THR A 341 14.11 2.13 11.42
CA THR A 341 15.18 2.44 10.47
C THR A 341 15.73 3.86 10.69
N HIS A 342 14.87 4.83 10.99
CA HIS A 342 15.31 6.19 11.32
C HIS A 342 16.14 6.24 12.61
N PHE A 343 15.70 5.53 13.65
CA PHE A 343 16.39 5.42 14.94
C PHE A 343 17.78 4.79 14.77
N MET A 344 17.88 3.73 13.96
CA MET A 344 19.15 3.07 13.66
C MET A 344 20.15 4.01 12.96
N GLY A 345 19.68 4.88 12.08
CA GLY A 345 20.51 5.81 11.32
C GLY A 345 21.37 5.07 10.30
N ASP A 346 22.70 5.23 10.39
CA ASP A 346 23.65 4.54 9.51
C ASP A 346 23.93 3.08 9.91
N VAL A 347 23.45 2.64 11.08
CA VAL A 347 23.61 1.26 11.54
C VAL A 347 22.59 0.36 10.81
N SER A 348 23.06 -0.68 10.13
CA SER A 348 22.15 -1.59 9.43
C SER A 348 21.40 -2.50 10.40
N LEU A 349 20.14 -2.81 10.11
CA LEU A 349 19.39 -3.85 10.82
C LEU A 349 19.89 -5.25 10.40
N LYS A 350 19.95 -6.19 11.33
CA LYS A 350 20.11 -7.62 10.99
C LYS A 350 18.92 -8.06 10.14
N LYS A 351 19.16 -9.02 9.24
CA LYS A 351 18.05 -9.72 8.58
C LYS A 351 17.27 -10.51 9.66
N PRO A 352 15.97 -10.25 9.86
CA PRO A 352 15.21 -10.99 10.86
C PRO A 352 15.10 -12.45 10.46
N LEU A 353 15.10 -13.34 11.45
CA LEU A 353 14.66 -14.72 11.26
C LEU A 353 13.17 -14.73 10.89
N GLN A 354 12.70 -15.81 10.25
CA GLN A 354 11.32 -15.86 9.76
C GLN A 354 10.28 -15.62 10.87
N TYR A 355 10.56 -16.13 12.08
CA TYR A 355 9.69 -15.94 13.24
C TYR A 355 9.89 -14.58 13.94
N GLU A 356 10.97 -13.86 13.67
CA GLU A 356 11.19 -12.49 14.17
C GLU A 356 10.52 -11.42 13.27
N TYR A 357 9.81 -11.83 12.21
CA TYR A 357 9.17 -10.91 11.26
C TYR A 357 7.65 -10.98 11.38
N VAL A 358 7.04 -9.91 11.89
CA VAL A 358 5.60 -9.87 12.19
C VAL A 358 4.91 -8.76 11.41
N SER A 359 3.86 -9.09 10.65
CA SER A 359 3.16 -8.12 9.81
C SER A 359 2.35 -7.10 10.62
N ALA A 360 1.79 -7.51 11.76
CA ALA A 360 0.86 -6.74 12.60
C ALA A 360 1.55 -6.00 13.75
N MET A 361 0.95 -4.88 14.21
CA MET A 361 1.42 -4.22 15.43
C MET A 361 0.92 -4.91 16.69
N THR A 362 -0.32 -5.42 16.66
CA THR A 362 -0.81 -6.33 17.69
C THR A 362 0.05 -7.60 17.77
N GLY A 363 0.41 -8.18 16.62
CA GLY A 363 1.21 -9.41 16.58
C GLY A 363 2.56 -9.28 17.29
N ILE A 364 3.34 -8.22 17.02
CA ILE A 364 4.63 -8.02 17.73
C ILE A 364 4.44 -7.87 19.24
N ILE A 365 3.33 -7.26 19.69
CA ILE A 365 2.99 -7.14 21.11
C ILE A 365 2.62 -8.50 21.70
N THR A 366 1.69 -9.23 21.07
CA THR A 366 1.23 -10.53 21.51
C THR A 366 2.35 -11.58 21.48
N ASP A 367 3.19 -11.60 20.46
CA ASP A 367 4.31 -12.54 20.36
C ASP A 367 5.36 -12.26 21.45
N THR A 368 5.65 -10.98 21.72
CA THR A 368 6.50 -10.59 22.87
C THR A 368 5.84 -10.93 24.22
N ALA A 369 4.51 -10.90 24.30
CA ALA A 369 3.73 -11.14 25.51
C ALA A 369 3.50 -12.64 25.84
N GLN A 370 3.17 -13.46 24.85
CA GLN A 370 2.50 -14.76 25.06
C GLN A 370 3.27 -15.99 24.60
N TYR A 371 4.52 -15.90 24.16
CA TYR A 371 5.20 -17.13 23.77
C TYR A 371 5.83 -17.87 24.95
N ASN A 372 5.33 -19.09 25.16
CA ASN A 372 5.66 -20.06 26.20
C ASN A 372 7.09 -20.62 26.02
N GLY A 373 8.09 -19.73 26.08
CA GLY A 373 9.50 -19.98 25.76
C GLY A 373 10.31 -18.73 25.36
N GLU A 374 9.68 -17.58 25.10
CA GLU A 374 10.31 -16.35 24.60
C GLU A 374 10.11 -15.13 25.53
N LYS A 375 10.31 -15.32 26.84
CA LYS A 375 10.49 -14.18 27.78
C LYS A 375 11.67 -13.27 27.39
N ASP A 376 12.44 -13.73 26.42
CA ASP A 376 13.67 -13.18 25.90
C ASP A 376 13.45 -12.38 24.60
N ALA A 377 12.19 -12.08 24.24
CA ALA A 377 11.85 -11.24 23.11
C ALA A 377 11.94 -9.73 23.42
N ILE A 378 12.27 -8.94 22.40
CA ILE A 378 12.16 -7.48 22.38
C ILE A 378 11.40 -7.01 21.15
N GLY A 379 10.43 -6.13 21.37
CA GLY A 379 9.63 -5.48 20.34
C GLY A 379 9.71 -3.95 20.44
N TYR A 380 9.17 -3.28 19.42
CA TYR A 380 9.04 -1.82 19.40
C TYR A 380 7.70 -1.37 18.81
N THR A 381 7.24 -0.21 19.26
CA THR A 381 6.00 0.41 18.78
C THR A 381 5.95 1.89 19.18
N PHE A 382 4.86 2.58 18.85
CA PHE A 382 4.54 3.89 19.42
C PHE A 382 3.79 3.71 20.73
N LYS A 383 4.13 4.52 21.76
CA LYS A 383 3.58 4.37 23.12
C LYS A 383 2.05 4.38 23.14
N TYR A 384 1.40 5.29 22.39
CA TYR A 384 -0.06 5.33 22.34
C TYR A 384 -0.70 4.04 21.80
N PHE A 385 -0.02 3.32 20.89
CA PHE A 385 -0.58 2.06 20.41
C PHE A 385 -0.59 1.00 21.52
N LEU A 386 0.48 0.91 22.32
CA LEU A 386 0.61 -0.09 23.37
C LEU A 386 -0.24 0.22 24.62
N GLU A 387 -0.38 1.48 25.01
CA GLU A 387 -1.12 1.83 26.23
C GLU A 387 -2.53 2.35 25.97
N GLY A 388 -2.78 2.89 24.78
CA GLY A 388 -4.06 3.48 24.39
C GLY A 388 -4.93 2.52 23.60
N LEU A 389 -4.46 2.10 22.42
CA LEU A 389 -5.24 1.30 21.48
C LEU A 389 -5.26 -0.20 21.77
N HIS A 390 -4.15 -0.76 22.22
CA HIS A 390 -3.99 -2.18 22.49
C HIS A 390 -3.29 -2.41 23.83
N GLN A 391 -4.05 -2.30 24.91
CA GLN A 391 -3.57 -2.50 26.28
C GLN A 391 -3.20 -3.97 26.51
N GLU A 392 -1.90 -4.29 26.39
CA GLU A 392 -1.35 -5.60 26.74
C GLU A 392 -0.68 -5.52 28.10
N GLN A 393 -1.11 -6.39 29.03
CA GLN A 393 -0.63 -6.35 30.42
C GLN A 393 0.66 -7.16 30.63
N ASN A 394 0.98 -8.08 29.72
CA ASN A 394 2.12 -8.99 29.88
C ASN A 394 3.44 -8.45 29.30
N VAL A 395 3.49 -7.17 28.96
CA VAL A 395 4.70 -6.50 28.49
C VAL A 395 4.99 -5.27 29.32
N LYS A 396 6.27 -4.89 29.39
CA LYS A 396 6.70 -3.63 29.99
C LYS A 396 7.57 -2.85 29.04
N ILE A 397 7.41 -1.53 29.09
CA ILE A 397 8.22 -0.59 28.32
C ILE A 397 9.57 -0.42 29.04
N LEU A 398 10.65 -0.40 28.27
CA LEU A 398 12.00 -0.13 28.75
C LEU A 398 12.27 1.37 28.79
N SER A 399 12.98 1.85 29.82
CA SER A 399 13.61 3.18 29.74
C SER A 399 14.78 3.16 28.77
N VAL A 400 15.00 4.29 28.12
CA VAL A 400 16.12 4.49 27.20
C VAL A 400 17.04 5.58 27.73
N ASP A 401 18.33 5.27 27.81
CA ASP A 401 19.36 6.15 28.39
C ASP A 401 19.00 6.64 29.81
N GLY A 402 18.31 5.78 30.58
CA GLY A 402 17.85 6.07 31.93
C GLY A 402 16.60 6.95 32.03
N VAL A 403 15.94 7.26 30.91
CA VAL A 403 14.73 8.09 30.87
C VAL A 403 13.52 7.24 30.49
N GLU A 404 12.50 7.27 31.34
CA GLU A 404 11.20 6.64 31.10
C GLU A 404 10.37 7.46 30.09
N PRO A 405 9.58 6.84 29.20
CA PRO A 405 8.76 7.55 28.21
C PRO A 405 7.46 8.11 28.82
N THR A 406 7.56 8.87 29.91
CA THR A 406 6.39 9.51 30.54
C THR A 406 5.85 10.65 29.68
N THR A 407 4.57 11.02 29.84
CA THR A 407 4.00 12.17 29.13
C THR A 407 4.78 13.47 29.37
N GLU A 408 5.34 13.66 30.57
CA GLU A 408 6.19 14.80 30.89
C GLU A 408 7.51 14.74 30.10
N ASN A 409 8.19 13.59 30.11
CA ASN A 409 9.47 13.39 29.43
C ASN A 409 9.36 13.48 27.89
N ILE A 410 8.19 13.12 27.35
CA ILE A 410 7.89 13.29 25.92
C ILE A 410 7.67 14.77 25.59
N LYS A 411 6.85 15.47 26.39
CA LYS A 411 6.52 16.89 26.16
C LYS A 411 7.73 17.80 26.26
N ASN A 412 8.62 17.53 27.22
CA ASN A 412 9.84 18.33 27.43
C ASN A 412 11.04 17.83 26.59
N GLN A 413 10.83 16.81 25.72
CA GLN A 413 11.85 16.22 24.84
C GLN A 413 13.07 15.64 25.56
N THR A 414 12.94 15.25 26.83
CA THR A 414 14.02 14.57 27.57
C THR A 414 14.09 13.08 27.26
N TYR A 415 12.99 12.44 26.84
CA TYR A 415 13.01 11.07 26.34
C TYR A 415 13.71 11.01 24.97
N PRO A 416 14.77 10.19 24.81
CA PRO A 416 15.70 10.29 23.68
C PRO A 416 15.09 9.89 22.33
N ILE A 417 14.03 9.08 22.33
CA ILE A 417 13.38 8.58 21.10
C ILE A 417 11.97 9.12 20.96
N SER A 418 11.81 10.43 21.15
CA SER A 418 10.59 11.14 20.83
C SER A 418 10.54 11.52 19.35
N THR A 419 9.34 11.51 18.78
CA THR A 419 9.08 11.93 17.40
C THR A 419 7.79 12.71 17.32
N TYR A 420 7.58 13.36 16.19
CA TYR A 420 6.30 13.98 15.89
C TYR A 420 5.46 13.03 15.04
N LEU A 421 4.16 13.03 15.31
CA LEU A 421 3.15 12.61 14.35
C LEU A 421 2.79 13.81 13.49
N TYR A 422 2.54 13.56 12.22
CA TYR A 422 2.29 14.58 11.21
C TYR A 422 0.94 14.35 10.55
N CYS A 423 0.26 15.44 10.22
CA CYS A 423 -0.61 15.50 9.05
C CYS A 423 0.30 15.82 7.85
N VAL A 424 0.30 14.92 6.87
CA VAL A 424 1.13 14.98 5.67
C VAL A 424 0.24 15.24 4.48
N THR A 425 0.58 16.26 3.71
CA THR A 425 -0.11 16.62 2.47
C THR A 425 0.90 16.71 1.32
N LEU A 426 0.41 16.85 0.09
CA LEU A 426 1.29 17.15 -1.04
C LEU A 426 1.49 18.66 -1.17
N LYS A 427 2.72 19.13 -1.40
CA LYS A 427 3.00 20.55 -1.71
C LYS A 427 2.31 21.04 -2.98
N SER A 428 2.04 20.13 -3.90
CA SER A 428 1.29 20.43 -5.13
C SER A 428 -0.20 20.62 -4.88
N ASN A 429 -0.71 20.32 -3.68
CA ASN A 429 -2.12 20.48 -3.37
C ASN A 429 -2.55 21.94 -3.56
N GLN A 430 -3.58 22.15 -4.36
CA GLN A 430 -4.16 23.46 -4.66
C GLN A 430 -5.56 23.62 -4.04
N LYS A 431 -6.07 22.60 -3.33
CA LYS A 431 -7.35 22.70 -2.63
C LYS A 431 -7.23 23.74 -1.53
N GLU A 432 -8.19 24.67 -1.50
CA GLU A 432 -8.24 25.74 -0.50
C GLU A 432 -8.63 25.21 0.89
N ASN A 433 -9.34 24.08 0.93
CA ASN A 433 -9.81 23.40 2.15
C ASN A 433 -8.94 22.20 2.52
#